data_AF-A0A445AXJ0-F1
#
_entry.id   AF-A0A445AXJ0-F1
#
_cell.length_a   1.000
_cell.length_b   1.000
_cell.length_c   1.000
_cell.angle_alpha   90.00
_cell.angle_beta   90.00
_cell.angle_gamma   90.00
#
_symmetry.space_group_name_H-M   'P 1'
#
loop_
_entity.id
_entity.type
_entity.pdbx_description
1 polymer ?
#
loop_
_entity_poly.entity_id
_entity_poly.type
_entity_poly.pdbx_seq_one_letter_code
_entity_poly.pdbx_strand_id
1 'polypeptide(L)'
;MFYFSVEFVARGFVTGRTNTSLWTVYNKGIRNYCGNVLPIVSLVKNQKLVENIFTPTTKVADHDVPVLPDEIIERGLMTRADYEEVCRKALSLLNTVRDMLAYSE
;
A
#
# COMPACT_ATOMS: atom_id res chain seq x y z
N MET A 1 -5.86 4.43 24.37
CA MET A 1 -6.36 4.02 23.04
C MET A 1 -5.18 3.38 22.31
N PHE A 2 -5.21 2.06 22.12
CA PHE A 2 -4.13 1.35 21.43
C PHE A 2 -4.41 1.38 19.94
N TYR A 3 -3.49 1.97 19.17
CA TYR A 3 -3.50 1.94 17.71
C TYR A 3 -2.16 1.40 17.25
N PHE A 4 -2.12 0.74 16.09
CA PHE A 4 -0.86 0.31 15.49
C PHE A 4 -0.13 1.51 14.90
N SER A 5 1.17 1.65 15.17
CA SER A 5 2.02 2.71 14.61
C SER A 5 2.40 2.44 13.14
N VAL A 6 1.46 1.91 12.37
CA VAL A 6 1.59 1.56 10.94
C VAL A 6 0.40 2.14 10.19
N GLU A 7 0.66 2.90 9.14
CA GLU A 7 -0.36 3.34 8.19
C GLU A 7 -0.43 2.37 7.01
N PHE A 8 -1.62 1.85 6.73
CA PHE A 8 -1.89 1.01 5.57
C PHE A 8 -2.56 1.83 4.47
N VAL A 9 -1.85 2.02 3.36
CA VAL A 9 -2.44 2.59 2.14
C VAL A 9 -2.64 1.49 1.11
N ALA A 10 -3.91 1.12 0.88
CA ALA A 10 -4.31 0.26 -0.23
C ALA A 10 -4.40 1.10 -1.51
N ARG A 11 -3.82 0.61 -2.61
CA ARG A 11 -3.74 1.34 -3.88
C ARG A 11 -4.31 0.51 -5.01
N GLY A 12 -5.28 1.09 -5.73
CA GLY A 12 -5.79 0.54 -7.00
C GLY A 12 -5.31 1.29 -8.24
N PHE A 13 -4.54 2.37 -8.08
CA PHE A 13 -4.06 3.20 -9.19
C PHE A 13 -2.62 3.68 -8.96
N VAL A 14 -1.88 3.84 -10.04
CA VAL A 14 -0.49 4.34 -10.06
C VAL A 14 -0.49 5.88 -9.98
N THR A 15 -0.74 6.43 -8.79
CA THR A 15 -0.92 7.89 -8.64
C THR A 15 -0.24 8.46 -7.38
N GLY A 16 -0.46 9.75 -7.15
CA GLY A 16 0.02 10.56 -6.04
C GLY A 16 1.15 11.52 -6.42
N ARG A 17 1.52 12.36 -5.45
CA ARG A 17 2.57 13.40 -5.58
C ARG A 17 3.57 13.42 -4.43
N THR A 18 3.26 12.77 -3.30
CA THR A 18 4.16 12.70 -2.14
C THR A 18 5.31 11.72 -2.39
N ASN A 19 6.38 11.80 -1.58
CA ASN A 19 7.54 10.94 -1.70
C ASN A 19 7.24 9.44 -1.46
N THR A 20 6.17 9.13 -0.73
CA THR A 20 5.68 7.77 -0.42
C THR A 20 4.54 7.32 -1.35
N SER A 21 4.17 8.13 -2.33
CA SER A 21 3.14 7.73 -3.29
C SER A 21 3.70 6.83 -4.39
N LEU A 22 2.87 5.88 -4.84
CA LEU A 22 3.27 4.86 -5.81
C LEU A 22 3.83 5.48 -7.11
N TRP A 23 3.20 6.52 -7.65
CA TRP A 23 3.72 7.16 -8.86
C TRP A 23 5.10 7.78 -8.64
N THR A 24 5.29 8.53 -7.56
CA THR A 24 6.58 9.19 -7.28
C THR A 24 7.71 8.17 -7.09
N VAL A 25 7.43 7.08 -6.37
CA VAL A 25 8.39 5.98 -6.15
C VAL A 25 8.73 5.27 -7.45
N TYR A 26 7.72 4.87 -8.23
CA TYR A 26 7.92 4.20 -9.51
C TYR A 26 8.69 5.07 -10.52
N ASN A 27 8.35 6.37 -10.59
CA ASN A 27 9.01 7.33 -11.47
C ASN A 27 10.46 7.60 -11.08
N LYS A 28 10.85 7.36 -9.82
CA LYS A 28 12.25 7.37 -9.35
C LYS A 28 13.03 6.10 -9.72
N GLY A 29 12.41 5.16 -10.44
CA GLY A 29 13.05 3.91 -10.86
C GLY A 29 12.95 2.78 -9.82
N ILE A 30 12.26 2.99 -8.70
CA ILE A 30 12.07 1.94 -7.70
C ILE A 30 11.09 0.90 -8.25
N ARG A 31 11.46 -0.37 -8.15
CA ARG A 31 10.68 -1.51 -8.67
C ARG A 31 10.31 -2.53 -7.60
N ASN A 32 10.90 -2.45 -6.41
CA ASN A 32 10.38 -3.14 -5.23
C ASN A 32 9.96 -2.07 -4.22
N TYR A 33 8.66 -1.99 -3.93
CA TYR A 33 8.13 -0.97 -3.03
C TYR A 33 7.27 -1.59 -1.93
N CYS A 34 7.71 -1.46 -0.68
CA CYS A 34 7.07 -2.10 0.49
C CYS A 34 6.83 -3.61 0.30
N GLY A 35 7.74 -4.31 -0.41
CA GLY A 35 7.61 -5.73 -0.73
C GLY A 35 6.81 -6.04 -2.00
N ASN A 36 6.21 -5.04 -2.65
CA ASN A 36 5.53 -5.23 -3.93
C ASN A 36 6.54 -5.13 -5.08
N VAL A 37 6.62 -6.19 -5.88
CA VAL A 37 7.36 -6.18 -7.14
C VAL A 37 6.53 -5.46 -8.19
N LEU A 38 6.97 -4.27 -8.58
CA LEU A 38 6.32 -3.44 -9.60
C LEU A 38 6.79 -3.87 -11.00
N PRO A 39 5.89 -3.87 -12.00
CA PRO A 39 6.24 -4.25 -13.37
C PRO A 39 7.40 -3.42 -13.96
N ILE A 40 8.25 -4.09 -14.72
CA ILE A 40 9.37 -3.46 -15.46
C ILE A 40 8.82 -2.63 -16.62
N VAL A 41 7.75 -3.11 -17.26
CA VAL A 41 7.03 -2.35 -18.31
C VAL A 41 6.52 -1.03 -17.76
N SER A 42 6.61 0.03 -18.56
CA SER A 42 6.35 1.40 -18.15
C SER A 42 4.90 1.60 -17.72
N LEU A 43 4.66 1.66 -16.40
CA LEU A 43 3.40 2.11 -15.83
C LEU A 43 3.21 3.61 -16.12
N VAL A 44 1.99 4.01 -16.47
CA VAL A 44 1.59 5.39 -16.72
C VAL A 44 0.91 5.99 -15.49
N LYS A 45 1.12 7.29 -15.23
CA LYS A 45 0.46 7.98 -14.12
C LYS A 45 -1.06 7.91 -14.23
N ASN A 46 -1.72 7.65 -13.11
CA ASN A 46 -3.17 7.47 -12.94
C ASN A 46 -3.75 6.22 -13.60
N GLN A 47 -2.93 5.31 -14.15
CA GLN A 47 -3.47 4.04 -14.66
C GLN A 47 -3.97 3.15 -13.52
N LYS A 48 -4.98 2.34 -13.81
CA LYS A 48 -5.49 1.30 -12.89
C LYS A 48 -4.46 0.18 -12.73
N LEU A 49 -4.32 -0.33 -11.53
CA LEU A 49 -3.55 -1.53 -11.25
C LEU A 49 -4.38 -2.78 -11.55
N VAL A 50 -3.69 -3.82 -12.05
CA VAL A 50 -4.26 -5.15 -12.24
C VAL A 50 -4.71 -5.70 -10.89
N GLU A 51 -3.82 -5.66 -9.90
CA GLU A 51 -4.09 -6.05 -8.51
C GLU A 51 -3.86 -4.87 -7.57
N ASN A 52 -4.70 -4.76 -6.54
CA ASN A 52 -4.52 -3.76 -5.50
C ASN A 52 -3.29 -4.12 -4.65
N ILE A 53 -2.48 -3.11 -4.31
CA ILE A 53 -1.29 -3.31 -3.49
C ILE A 53 -1.37 -2.55 -2.18
N PHE A 54 -0.63 -2.98 -1.17
CA PHE A 54 -0.42 -2.23 0.07
C PHE A 54 0.94 -1.58 0.10
N THR A 55 1.00 -0.34 0.56
CA THR A 55 2.26 0.36 0.79
C THR A 55 2.31 0.83 2.24
N PRO A 56 2.57 -0.09 3.20
CA PRO A 56 2.62 0.28 4.60
C PRO A 56 3.77 1.25 4.87
N THR A 57 3.52 2.17 5.80
CA THR A 57 4.53 3.10 6.31
C THR A 57 4.47 3.17 7.83
N THR A 58 5.60 3.45 8.50
CA THR A 58 5.57 3.76 9.93
C THR A 58 4.94 5.12 10.15
N LYS A 59 4.11 5.25 11.19
CA LYS A 59 3.56 6.54 11.62
C LYS A 59 4.44 7.14 12.72
N VAL A 60 5.45 7.93 12.35
CA VAL A 60 6.36 8.62 13.30
C VAL A 60 6.24 10.14 13.17
N ALA A 61 6.65 10.87 14.22
CA ALA A 61 6.33 12.30 14.37
C ALA A 61 6.87 13.20 13.24
N ASP A 62 8.03 12.88 12.67
CA ASP A 62 8.64 13.70 11.62
C ASP A 62 8.13 13.32 10.23
N HIS A 63 8.30 12.07 9.80
CA HIS A 63 7.93 11.64 8.44
C HIS A 63 7.57 10.15 8.38
N ASP A 64 6.53 9.82 7.60
CA ASP A 64 6.18 8.42 7.33
C ASP A 64 7.25 7.74 6.46
N VAL A 65 7.72 6.57 6.90
CA VAL A 65 8.78 5.80 6.21
C VAL A 65 8.18 4.50 5.66
N PRO A 66 8.40 4.16 4.37
CA PRO A 66 8.03 2.86 3.82
C PRO A 66 8.64 1.70 4.61
N VAL A 67 7.84 0.67 4.90
CA VAL A 67 8.30 -0.53 5.60
C VAL A 67 7.95 -1.79 4.84
N LEU A 68 8.74 -2.84 5.03
CA LEU A 68 8.38 -4.17 4.57
C LEU A 68 7.41 -4.84 5.57
N PRO A 69 6.55 -5.76 5.10
CA PRO A 69 5.69 -6.56 5.97
C PRO A 69 6.46 -7.28 7.08
N ASP A 70 7.58 -7.92 6.76
CA ASP A 70 8.36 -8.66 7.76
C ASP A 70 9.03 -7.72 8.77
N GLU A 71 9.47 -6.52 8.35
CA GLU A 71 10.00 -5.51 9.27
C GLU A 71 8.96 -5.02 10.29
N ILE A 72 7.67 -4.95 9.91
CA ILE A 72 6.59 -4.60 10.86
C ILE A 72 6.53 -5.63 11.99
N ILE A 73 6.65 -6.91 11.65
CA ILE A 73 6.58 -8.01 12.60
C ILE A 73 7.84 -8.06 13.47
N GLU A 74 9.02 -7.95 12.85
CA GLU A 74 10.31 -7.95 13.54
C GLU A 74 10.45 -6.80 14.53
N ARG A 75 9.92 -5.61 14.18
CA ARG A 75 9.91 -4.43 15.06
C ARG A 75 8.83 -4.47 16.13
N GLY A 76 7.99 -5.52 16.15
CA GLY A 76 6.90 -5.66 17.11
C GLY A 76 5.78 -4.63 16.95
N LEU A 77 5.67 -4.00 15.77
CA LEU A 77 4.63 -3.00 15.50
C LEU A 77 3.25 -3.63 15.34
N MET A 78 3.21 -4.88 14.87
CA MET A 78 2.02 -5.73 14.79
C MET A 78 2.42 -7.19 14.98
N THR A 79 1.49 -8.03 15.42
CA THR A 79 1.65 -9.49 15.27
C THR A 79 1.39 -9.90 13.82
N ARG A 80 1.88 -11.08 13.41
CA ARG A 80 1.61 -11.60 12.06
C ARG A 80 0.10 -11.78 11.81
N ALA A 81 -0.62 -12.27 12.81
CA ALA A 81 -2.07 -12.45 12.74
C ALA A 81 -2.80 -11.10 12.56
N ASP A 82 -2.41 -10.06 13.31
CA ASP A 82 -3.00 -8.73 13.16
C ASP A 82 -2.72 -8.13 11.78
N TYR A 83 -1.48 -8.27 11.29
CA TYR A 83 -1.08 -7.77 9.99
C TYR A 83 -1.91 -8.42 8.86
N GLU A 84 -2.00 -9.75 8.88
CA GLU A 84 -2.77 -10.53 7.90
C GLU A 84 -4.27 -10.17 7.94
N GLU A 85 -4.82 -10.00 9.14
CA GLU A 85 -6.23 -9.63 9.34
C GLU A 85 -6.54 -8.22 8.80
N VAL A 86 -5.66 -7.24 9.06
CA VAL A 86 -5.80 -5.88 8.54
C VAL A 86 -5.69 -5.87 7.01
N CYS A 87 -4.69 -6.58 6.45
CA CYS A 87 -4.52 -6.69 5.01
C CYS A 87 -5.76 -7.29 4.34
N ARG A 88 -6.28 -8.40 4.88
CA ARG A 88 -7.48 -9.07 4.37
C ARG A 88 -8.68 -8.15 4.36
N LYS A 89 -8.96 -7.48 5.49
CA LYS A 89 -10.12 -6.57 5.62
C LYS A 89 -10.00 -5.36 4.71
N ALA A 90 -8.84 -4.73 4.64
CA ALA A 90 -8.65 -3.53 3.83
C ALA A 90 -8.72 -3.83 2.31
N LEU A 91 -8.17 -4.96 1.85
CA LEU A 91 -8.34 -5.39 0.45
C LEU A 91 -9.78 -5.74 0.14
N SER A 92 -10.46 -6.48 1.04
CA SER A 92 -11.86 -6.83 0.85
C SER A 92 -12.70 -5.56 0.69
N LEU A 93 -12.51 -4.56 1.54
CA LEU A 93 -13.22 -3.29 1.45
C LEU A 93 -12.96 -2.57 0.13
N LEU A 94 -11.70 -2.46 -0.28
CA LEU A 94 -11.33 -1.78 -1.53
C LEU A 94 -11.88 -2.50 -2.77
N ASN A 95 -11.83 -3.84 -2.77
CA ASN A 95 -12.38 -4.65 -3.86
C ASN A 95 -13.90 -4.48 -3.95
N THR A 96 -14.62 -4.56 -2.82
CA THR A 96 -16.07 -4.34 -2.79
C THR A 96 -16.46 -2.98 -3.35
N VAL A 97 -15.75 -1.90 -2.98
CA VAL A 97 -16.03 -0.56 -3.53
C VAL A 97 -15.72 -0.50 -5.03
N ARG A 98 -14.63 -1.13 -5.48
CA ARG A 98 -14.25 -1.18 -6.90
C ARG A 98 -15.29 -1.92 -7.74
N ASP A 99 -15.82 -3.01 -7.24
CA ASP A 99 -16.85 -3.80 -7.91
C ASP A 99 -18.14 -3.00 -8.02
N MET A 100 -18.59 -2.36 -6.93
CA MET A 100 -19.77 -1.48 -6.95
C MET A 100 -19.68 -0.38 -8.00
N LEU A 101 -18.51 0.24 -8.17
CA LEU A 101 -18.30 1.27 -9.20
C LEU A 101 -18.33 0.70 -10.61
N ALA A 102 -17.80 -0.51 -10.82
CA ALA A 102 -17.86 -1.19 -12.12
C ALA A 102 -19.29 -1.58 -12.53
N TYR A 103 -20.19 -1.80 -11.57
CA TYR A 103 -21.62 -2.05 -11.83
C TYR A 103 -22.43 -0.76 -12.07
N SER A 104 -21.83 0.42 -11.87
CA SER A 104 -22.49 1.72 -12.07
C SER A 104 -22.17 2.39 -13.40
N GLU A 105 -21.35 1.76 -14.23
CA GLU A 105 -21.01 2.15 -15.61
C GLU A 105 -21.74 1.26 -16.63
#